data_AF-A0A7J6HJV9-F1
#
_entry.id   AF-A0A7J6HJV9-F1
#
_cell.length_a   1.000
_cell.length_b   1.000
_cell.length_c   1.000
_cell.angle_alpha   90.00
_cell.angle_beta   90.00
_cell.angle_gamma   90.00
#
_symmetry.space_group_name_H-M   'P 1'
#
loop_
_entity.id
_entity.type
_entity.pdbx_description
1 polymer ?
#
loop_
_entity_poly.entity_id
_entity_poly.type
_entity_poly.pdbx_seq_one_letter_code
_entity_poly.pdbx_strand_id
1 'polypeptide(L)'
;MCLVDRMVNSLMKVDVREWDEDVLSDVLTTRDQELVWKIPLSTYVESDGWFWRKESSELFTVRSAYAILQQQKTSMEQPNFSGAWTKLWQLKLPPKVKDFLWRVCTNSLPTRFQLTTKHVPINSDCPMCSAAPETSLHVLVCCHFTQSCWRQVRVPAVGTDAMTFCSWWEEGLREWNEAERLEA
;
A
#
# COMPACT_ATOMS: atom_id res chain seq x y z
N MET A 1 -1.80 -37.75 4.44
CA MET A 1 -0.50 -37.95 3.76
C MET A 1 -0.34 -36.83 2.75
N CYS A 2 0.46 -35.82 3.07
CA CYS A 2 0.69 -34.69 2.18
C CYS A 2 1.78 -35.09 1.18
N LEU A 3 1.43 -35.11 -0.11
CA LEU A 3 2.34 -35.46 -1.19
C LEU A 3 3.32 -34.29 -1.40
N VAL A 4 4.52 -34.42 -0.83
CA VAL A 4 5.65 -33.54 -1.13
C VAL A 4 6.24 -33.99 -2.48
N ASP A 5 6.49 -33.06 -3.39
CA ASP A 5 7.16 -33.24 -4.70
C ASP A 5 6.40 -33.98 -5.83
N ARG A 6 5.07 -34.12 -5.75
CA ARG A 6 4.28 -34.69 -6.86
C ARG A 6 3.73 -33.59 -7.76
N MET A 7 4.46 -33.29 -8.84
CA MET A 7 3.96 -32.47 -9.95
C MET A 7 2.65 -33.03 -10.50
N VAL A 8 1.80 -32.19 -11.10
CA VAL A 8 0.55 -32.62 -11.76
C VAL A 8 0.83 -33.70 -12.82
N ASN A 9 2.01 -33.66 -13.45
CA ASN A 9 2.47 -34.69 -14.39
C ASN A 9 2.51 -36.12 -13.79
N SER A 10 2.64 -36.27 -12.48
CA SER A 10 2.62 -37.57 -11.81
C SER A 10 1.22 -38.20 -11.70
N LEU A 11 0.18 -37.45 -12.03
CA LEU A 11 -1.21 -37.91 -12.12
C LEU A 11 -1.61 -38.28 -13.56
N MET A 12 -0.67 -38.18 -14.50
CA MET A 12 -0.88 -38.47 -15.92
C MET A 12 -0.17 -39.77 -16.30
N LYS A 13 -0.66 -40.43 -17.35
CA LYS A 13 -0.01 -41.61 -17.93
C LYS A 13 1.39 -41.24 -18.44
N VAL A 14 2.33 -42.17 -18.32
CA VAL A 14 3.68 -41.99 -18.87
C VAL A 14 3.58 -41.91 -20.40
N ASP A 15 4.23 -40.90 -20.99
CA ASP A 15 4.29 -40.64 -22.43
C ASP A 15 2.96 -40.28 -23.14
N VAL A 16 1.84 -40.19 -22.41
CA VAL A 16 0.52 -39.82 -22.95
C VAL A 16 -0.08 -38.69 -22.12
N ARG A 17 -0.57 -37.64 -22.78
CA ARG A 17 -1.24 -36.49 -22.12
C ARG A 17 -2.69 -36.82 -21.80
N GLU A 18 -2.86 -37.86 -20.99
CA GLU A 18 -4.12 -38.36 -20.45
C GLU A 18 -3.99 -38.55 -18.95
N TRP A 19 -5.07 -38.29 -18.23
CA TRP A 19 -5.15 -38.59 -16.82
C TRP A 19 -5.05 -40.10 -16.59
N ASP A 20 -4.31 -40.49 -15.55
CA ASP A 20 -4.24 -41.87 -15.09
C ASP A 20 -5.37 -42.11 -14.08
N GLU A 21 -6.39 -42.85 -14.53
CA GLU A 21 -7.61 -43.11 -13.76
C GLU A 21 -7.32 -43.88 -12.46
N ASP A 22 -6.42 -44.87 -12.52
CA ASP A 22 -6.06 -45.68 -11.36
C ASP A 22 -5.36 -44.80 -10.31
N VAL A 23 -4.40 -43.97 -10.75
CA VAL A 23 -3.67 -43.05 -9.86
C VAL A 23 -4.59 -41.99 -9.25
N LEU A 24 -5.50 -41.41 -10.04
CA LEU A 24 -6.47 -40.44 -9.51
C LEU A 24 -7.43 -41.10 -8.52
N SER A 25 -7.82 -42.36 -8.77
CA SER A 25 -8.72 -43.11 -7.88
C SER A 25 -8.09 -43.37 -6.50
N ASP A 26 -6.78 -43.66 -6.49
CA ASP A 26 -6.00 -43.94 -5.28
C ASP A 26 -5.63 -42.67 -4.49
N VAL A 27 -5.40 -41.55 -5.17
CA VAL A 27 -4.85 -40.33 -4.56
C VAL A 27 -5.93 -39.31 -4.18
N LEU A 28 -7.01 -39.21 -4.96
CA LEU A 28 -8.02 -38.17 -4.82
C LEU A 28 -9.36 -38.72 -4.32
N THR A 29 -10.17 -37.85 -3.74
CA THR A 29 -11.55 -38.20 -3.39
C THR A 29 -12.44 -38.22 -4.64
N THR A 30 -13.54 -38.97 -4.63
CA THR A 30 -14.48 -39.06 -5.77
C THR A 30 -14.92 -37.70 -6.30
N ARG A 31 -15.16 -36.73 -5.39
CA ARG A 31 -15.49 -35.36 -5.76
C ARG A 31 -14.39 -34.68 -6.58
N ASP A 32 -13.13 -34.84 -6.16
CA ASP A 32 -11.99 -34.18 -6.81
C ASP A 32 -11.64 -34.87 -8.13
N GLN A 33 -11.80 -36.19 -8.23
CA GLN A 33 -11.67 -36.94 -9.48
C GLN A 33 -12.63 -36.41 -10.56
N GLU A 34 -13.91 -36.23 -10.21
CA GLU A 34 -14.93 -35.65 -11.10
C GLU A 34 -14.59 -34.24 -11.59
N LEU A 35 -13.86 -33.45 -10.79
CA LEU A 35 -13.42 -32.11 -11.17
C LEU A 35 -12.20 -32.17 -12.08
N VAL A 36 -11.23 -33.04 -11.77
CA VAL A 36 -9.99 -33.21 -12.55
C VAL A 36 -10.29 -33.75 -13.95
N TRP A 37 -11.21 -34.71 -14.08
CA TRP A 37 -11.64 -35.23 -15.39
C TRP A 37 -12.24 -34.16 -16.31
N LYS A 38 -12.85 -33.12 -15.73
CA LYS A 38 -13.44 -32.01 -16.51
C LYS A 38 -12.42 -30.98 -16.94
N ILE A 39 -11.16 -31.08 -16.48
CA ILE A 39 -10.10 -30.17 -16.90
C ILE A 39 -9.67 -30.55 -18.33
N PRO A 40 -9.90 -29.68 -19.33
CA PRO A 40 -9.47 -29.95 -20.69
C PRO A 40 -7.94 -29.94 -20.75
N LEU A 41 -7.37 -31.04 -21.20
CA LEU A 41 -5.93 -31.13 -21.47
C LEU A 41 -5.66 -30.51 -22.84
N SER A 42 -4.77 -29.50 -22.87
CA SER A 42 -4.30 -28.92 -24.13
C SER A 42 -3.59 -30.00 -24.96
N THR A 43 -3.96 -30.11 -26.23
CA THR A 43 -3.26 -30.93 -27.23
C THR A 43 -1.95 -30.29 -27.70
N TYR A 44 -1.78 -28.99 -27.47
CA TYR A 44 -0.55 -28.26 -27.75
C TYR A 44 0.42 -28.41 -26.57
N VAL A 45 1.58 -28.99 -26.85
CA VAL A 45 2.69 -29.15 -25.91
C VAL A 45 3.57 -27.90 -26.02
N GLU A 46 3.12 -26.81 -25.41
CA GLU A 46 4.00 -25.69 -25.12
C GLU A 46 4.58 -25.86 -23.72
N SER A 47 5.84 -25.47 -23.55
CA SER A 47 6.47 -25.41 -22.22
C SER A 47 5.74 -24.41 -21.35
N ASP A 48 5.49 -24.75 -20.08
CA ASP A 48 4.88 -23.84 -19.12
C ASP A 48 5.61 -22.49 -19.11
N GLY A 49 4.85 -21.42 -19.30
CA GLY A 49 5.34 -20.06 -19.41
C GLY A 49 4.60 -19.11 -18.47
N TRP A 50 5.28 -18.04 -18.06
CA TRP A 50 4.62 -16.95 -17.37
C TRP A 50 3.77 -16.15 -18.35
N PHE A 51 2.48 -16.00 -18.07
CA PHE A 51 1.59 -15.16 -18.86
C PHE A 51 1.06 -13.99 -18.03
N TRP A 52 0.93 -12.82 -18.66
CA TRP A 52 0.36 -11.65 -18.04
C TRP A 52 -1.13 -11.52 -18.36
N ARG A 53 -1.99 -12.00 -17.45
CA ARG A 53 -3.46 -12.08 -17.61
C ARG A 53 -4.17 -10.77 -18.00
N LYS A 54 -3.52 -9.62 -17.81
CA LYS A 54 -4.16 -8.29 -17.88
C LYS A 54 -3.92 -7.55 -19.18
N GLU A 55 -3.24 -8.19 -20.14
CA GLU A 55 -3.03 -7.65 -21.46
C GLU A 55 -3.29 -8.75 -22.50
N SER A 56 -3.97 -8.41 -23.60
CA SER A 56 -4.28 -9.37 -24.67
C SER A 56 -3.03 -9.85 -25.42
N SER A 57 -1.90 -9.16 -25.26
CA SER A 57 -0.61 -9.58 -25.83
C SER A 57 0.08 -10.66 -25.01
N GLU A 58 -0.46 -11.05 -23.85
CA GLU A 58 0.08 -12.03 -22.89
C GLU A 58 1.47 -11.68 -22.31
N LEU A 59 2.10 -10.62 -22.80
CA LEU A 59 3.37 -10.10 -22.34
C LEU A 59 3.20 -9.09 -21.21
N PHE A 60 4.15 -9.10 -20.28
CA PHE A 60 4.24 -8.11 -19.22
C PHE A 60 4.65 -6.75 -19.78
N THR A 61 3.91 -5.71 -19.43
CA THR A 61 4.33 -4.32 -19.66
C THR A 61 4.26 -3.53 -18.37
N VAL A 62 5.24 -2.63 -18.15
CA VAL A 62 5.22 -1.70 -17.01
C VAL A 62 3.95 -0.86 -17.01
N ARG A 63 3.41 -0.54 -18.20
CA ARG A 63 2.17 0.21 -18.38
C ARG A 63 0.96 -0.52 -17.78
N SER A 64 0.75 -1.79 -18.13
CA SER A 64 -0.40 -2.55 -17.63
C SER A 64 -0.26 -2.85 -16.13
N ALA A 65 0.95 -3.14 -15.65
CA ALA A 65 1.23 -3.25 -14.22
C ALA A 65 0.92 -1.95 -13.46
N TYR A 66 1.39 -0.80 -13.97
CA TYR A 66 1.12 0.51 -13.35
C TYR A 66 -0.37 0.85 -13.34
N ALA A 67 -1.10 0.54 -14.42
CA ALA A 67 -2.54 0.75 -14.49
C ALA A 67 -3.29 -0.04 -13.39
N ILE A 68 -2.89 -1.29 -13.12
CA ILE A 68 -3.47 -2.11 -12.04
C ILE A 68 -3.17 -1.49 -10.68
N LEU A 69 -1.91 -1.11 -10.44
CA LEU A 69 -1.51 -0.47 -9.19
C LEU A 69 -2.30 0.83 -8.95
N GLN A 70 -2.58 1.58 -10.01
CA GLN A 70 -3.36 2.81 -9.92
C GLN A 70 -4.84 2.52 -9.61
N GLN A 71 -5.45 1.49 -10.23
CA GLN A 71 -6.82 1.08 -9.92
C GLN A 71 -6.97 0.59 -8.48
N GLN A 72 -5.99 -0.16 -7.98
CA GLN A 72 -5.96 -0.62 -6.58
C GLN A 72 -5.81 0.54 -5.60
N LYS A 73 -5.00 1.56 -5.94
CA LYS A 73 -4.87 2.78 -5.14
C LYS A 73 -6.19 3.55 -5.04
N THR A 74 -7.05 3.56 -6.05
CA THR A 74 -8.34 4.28 -5.99
C THR A 74 -9.33 3.63 -5.02
N SER A 75 -9.17 2.32 -4.73
CA SER A 75 -10.01 1.61 -3.76
C SER A 75 -9.60 1.82 -2.30
N MET A 76 -8.38 2.32 -2.06
CA MET A 76 -7.99 2.84 -0.75
C MET A 76 -8.16 4.35 -0.82
N GLU A 77 -9.20 4.89 -0.19
CA GLU A 77 -9.51 6.33 -0.17
C GLU A 77 -8.28 7.18 0.18
N GLN A 78 -7.51 7.56 -0.84
CA GLN A 78 -6.52 8.62 -0.73
C GLN A 78 -7.32 9.91 -0.88
N PRO A 79 -7.28 10.82 0.10
CA PRO A 79 -7.95 12.10 -0.03
C PRO A 79 -7.52 12.76 -1.34
N ASN A 80 -8.48 13.29 -2.10
CA ASN A 80 -8.19 13.91 -3.38
C ASN A 80 -7.49 15.27 -3.15
N PHE A 81 -6.18 15.24 -2.89
CA PHE A 81 -5.37 16.38 -2.47
C PHE A 81 -5.07 17.40 -3.58
N SER A 82 -5.68 17.29 -4.77
CA SER A 82 -5.37 18.15 -5.93
C SER A 82 -5.51 19.66 -5.60
N GLY A 83 -6.55 20.03 -4.84
CA GLY A 83 -6.75 21.40 -4.37
C GLY A 83 -5.76 21.85 -3.28
N ALA A 84 -5.39 20.93 -2.38
CA ALA A 84 -4.47 21.20 -1.28
C ALA A 84 -3.04 21.49 -1.79
N TRP A 85 -2.58 20.76 -2.80
CA TRP A 85 -1.27 21.00 -3.42
C TRP A 85 -1.19 22.37 -4.06
N THR A 86 -2.24 22.78 -4.77
CA THR A 86 -2.29 24.10 -5.40
C THR A 86 -2.11 25.20 -4.35
N LYS A 87 -2.82 25.09 -3.22
CA LYS A 87 -2.69 26.03 -2.08
C LYS A 87 -1.28 26.00 -1.49
N LEU A 88 -0.71 24.83 -1.21
CA LEU A 88 0.63 24.67 -0.65
C LEU A 88 1.69 25.40 -1.50
N TRP A 89 1.62 25.24 -2.82
CA TRP A 89 2.60 25.84 -3.73
C TRP A 89 2.42 27.36 -3.89
N GLN A 90 1.21 27.89 -3.67
CA GLN A 90 0.94 29.33 -3.68
C GLN A 90 1.41 30.07 -2.43
N LEU A 91 1.64 29.38 -1.31
CA LEU A 91 2.11 30.00 -0.06
C LEU A 91 3.46 30.72 -0.25
N LYS A 92 3.65 31.87 0.41
CA LYS A 92 4.92 32.61 0.40
C LYS A 92 5.95 32.03 1.38
N LEU A 93 6.23 30.73 1.25
CA LEU A 93 7.18 30.00 2.09
C LEU A 93 8.47 29.66 1.32
N PRO A 94 9.62 29.50 2.01
CA PRO A 94 10.84 29.01 1.39
C PRO A 94 10.62 27.64 0.71
N PRO A 95 11.23 27.36 -0.45
CA PRO A 95 11.03 26.11 -1.19
C PRO A 95 11.28 24.84 -0.35
N LYS A 96 12.28 24.89 0.55
CA LYS A 96 12.59 23.78 1.46
C LYS A 96 11.43 23.43 2.41
N VAL A 97 10.68 24.43 2.87
CA VAL A 97 9.52 24.21 3.75
C VAL A 97 8.37 23.59 2.96
N LYS A 98 8.15 24.03 1.72
CA LYS A 98 7.13 23.45 0.84
C LYS A 98 7.43 21.98 0.52
N ASP A 99 8.68 21.67 0.17
CA ASP A 99 9.12 20.29 -0.07
C ASP A 99 8.94 19.41 1.18
N PHE A 100 9.32 19.92 2.34
CA PHE A 100 9.12 19.23 3.61
C PHE A 100 7.63 18.92 3.84
N LEU A 101 6.75 19.92 3.77
CA LEU A 101 5.30 19.74 3.95
C LEU A 101 4.73 18.73 2.96
N TRP A 102 5.12 18.82 1.69
CA TRP A 102 4.71 17.86 0.67
C TRP A 102 5.13 16.42 1.02
N ARG A 103 6.38 16.21 1.46
CA ARG A 103 6.85 14.88 1.88
C ARG A 103 6.08 14.36 3.10
N VAL A 104 5.76 15.23 4.05
CA VAL A 104 5.03 14.84 5.26
C VAL A 104 3.61 14.42 4.91
N CYS A 105 2.90 15.23 4.11
CA CYS A 105 1.52 14.98 3.70
C CYS A 105 1.39 13.73 2.80
N THR A 106 2.40 13.42 2.00
CA THR A 106 2.46 12.21 1.17
C THR A 106 3.01 10.98 1.89
N ASN A 107 3.30 11.06 3.19
CA ASN A 107 3.96 10.00 3.97
C ASN A 107 5.28 9.51 3.34
N SER A 108 5.99 10.42 2.66
CA SER A 108 7.28 10.15 2.01
C SER A 108 8.47 10.37 2.94
N LEU A 109 8.25 10.81 4.18
CA LEU A 109 9.30 10.88 5.19
C LEU A 109 9.68 9.47 5.67
N PRO A 110 10.97 9.20 5.89
CA PRO A 110 11.47 7.90 6.36
C PRO A 110 11.24 7.73 7.87
N THR A 111 10.00 7.89 8.34
CA THR A 111 9.67 7.63 9.75
C THR A 111 9.75 6.13 10.02
N ARG A 112 9.99 5.72 11.27
CA ARG A 112 10.06 4.29 11.61
C ARG A 112 8.78 3.55 11.23
N PHE A 113 7.61 4.16 11.44
CA PHE A 113 6.35 3.58 10.97
C PHE A 113 6.36 3.33 9.46
N GLN A 114 6.74 4.33 8.64
CA GLN A 114 6.80 4.13 7.18
C GLN A 114 7.82 3.06 6.78
N LEU A 115 8.99 3.00 7.42
CA LEU A 115 9.99 1.96 7.18
C LEU A 115 9.46 0.55 7.50
N THR A 116 8.71 0.39 8.59
CA THR A 116 8.07 -0.91 8.91
C THR A 116 7.03 -1.33 7.87
N THR A 117 6.26 -0.39 7.30
CA THR A 117 5.34 -0.70 6.17
C THR A 117 6.08 -1.18 4.91
N LYS A 118 7.39 -0.88 4.80
CA LYS A 118 8.28 -1.34 3.74
C LYS A 118 9.09 -2.58 4.13
N HIS A 119 8.67 -3.29 5.18
CA HIS A 119 9.28 -4.53 5.66
C HIS A 119 10.74 -4.36 6.12
N VAL A 120 11.12 -3.15 6.55
CA VAL A 120 12.42 -2.92 7.21
C VAL A 120 12.30 -3.40 8.67
N PRO A 121 13.20 -4.29 9.15
CA PRO A 121 13.08 -4.90 10.48
C PRO A 121 13.54 -3.95 11.59
N ILE A 122 12.69 -2.97 11.93
CA ILE A 122 12.94 -2.01 13.00
C ILE A 122 11.69 -1.86 13.88
N ASN A 123 11.89 -1.38 15.11
CA ASN A 123 10.76 -0.99 15.96
C ASN A 123 10.11 0.29 15.39
N SER A 124 8.78 0.31 15.29
CA SER A 124 8.00 1.46 14.83
C SER A 124 7.85 2.57 15.88
N ASP A 125 8.19 2.33 17.14
CA ASP A 125 8.04 3.28 18.25
C ASP A 125 8.81 4.58 18.02
N CYS A 126 8.15 5.68 18.39
CA CYS A 126 8.73 7.02 18.33
C CYS A 126 9.98 7.12 19.21
N PRO A 127 11.15 7.51 18.67
CA PRO A 127 12.39 7.60 19.45
C PRO A 127 12.35 8.68 20.54
N MET A 128 11.44 9.66 20.41
CA MET A 128 11.33 10.77 21.35
C MET A 128 10.48 10.44 22.56
N CYS A 129 9.39 9.70 22.37
CA CYS A 129 8.44 9.40 23.46
C CYS A 129 8.35 7.93 23.86
N SER A 130 8.73 7.01 22.99
CA SER A 130 8.60 5.55 23.17
C SER A 130 7.19 5.08 23.58
N ALA A 131 6.15 5.86 23.29
CA ALA A 131 4.77 5.60 23.75
C ALA A 131 3.79 5.30 22.60
N ALA A 132 4.14 5.66 21.36
CA ALA A 132 3.32 5.42 20.18
C ALA A 132 4.21 5.26 18.94
N PRO A 133 3.68 4.69 17.83
CA PRO A 133 4.41 4.59 16.58
C PRO A 133 4.83 5.96 16.03
N GLU A 134 6.02 6.02 15.44
CA GLU A 134 6.58 7.20 14.77
C GLU A 134 5.89 7.46 13.43
N THR A 135 4.65 7.94 13.48
CA THR A 135 3.97 8.48 12.30
C THR A 135 4.36 9.94 12.08
N SER A 136 4.20 10.44 10.85
CA SER A 136 4.41 11.86 10.52
C SER A 136 3.59 12.80 11.42
N LEU A 137 2.31 12.46 11.66
CA LEU A 137 1.44 13.22 12.55
C LEU A 137 1.94 13.16 14.00
N HIS A 138 2.32 11.98 14.48
CA HIS A 138 2.79 11.83 15.86
C HIS A 138 4.06 12.64 16.10
N VAL A 139 5.10 12.45 15.28
CA VAL A 139 6.40 13.10 15.52
C VAL A 139 6.34 14.63 15.39
N LEU A 140 5.45 15.17 14.56
CA LEU A 140 5.35 16.62 14.33
C LEU A 140 4.27 17.32 15.16
N VAL A 141 3.28 16.59 15.69
CA VAL A 141 2.10 17.21 16.33
C VAL A 141 1.77 16.55 17.66
N CYS A 142 1.51 15.24 17.68
CA CYS A 142 0.93 14.58 18.87
C CYS A 142 1.96 14.14 19.92
N CYS A 143 3.23 14.01 19.57
CA CYS A 143 4.28 13.56 20.49
C CYS A 143 4.43 14.54 21.65
N HIS A 144 4.51 14.04 22.89
CA HIS A 144 4.62 14.89 24.08
C HIS A 144 5.85 15.83 24.03
N PHE A 145 6.95 15.35 23.43
CA PHE A 145 8.15 16.14 23.18
C PHE A 145 7.82 17.32 22.27
N THR A 146 7.21 17.03 21.13
CA THR A 146 6.87 18.03 20.12
C THR A 146 5.82 19.03 20.62
N GLN A 147 4.79 18.57 21.35
CA GLN A 147 3.84 19.45 22.03
C GLN A 147 4.54 20.39 23.02
N SER A 148 5.59 19.93 23.68
CA SER A 148 6.39 20.79 24.57
C SER A 148 7.16 21.86 23.80
N CYS A 149 7.70 21.54 22.61
CA CYS A 149 8.29 22.53 21.71
C CYS A 149 7.26 23.56 21.24
N TRP A 150 6.07 23.14 20.80
CA TRP A 150 5.00 24.04 20.36
C TRP A 150 4.56 25.02 21.47
N ARG A 151 4.45 24.54 22.70
CA ARG A 151 4.15 25.37 23.87
C ARG A 151 5.22 26.45 24.11
N GLN A 152 6.50 26.15 23.89
CA GLN A 152 7.58 27.13 24.05
C GLN A 152 7.49 28.27 23.03
N VAL A 153 7.10 27.97 21.79
CA VAL A 153 6.92 28.97 20.73
C VAL A 153 5.52 29.60 20.70
N ARG A 154 4.68 29.31 21.71
CA ARG A 154 3.30 29.83 21.87
C ARG A 154 2.39 29.56 20.66
N VAL A 155 2.65 28.48 19.95
CA VAL A 155 1.74 28.01 18.89
C VAL A 155 0.81 26.99 19.54
N PRO A 156 -0.52 27.20 19.49
CA PRO A 156 -1.45 26.18 19.97
C PRO A 156 -1.27 24.94 19.09
N ALA A 157 -0.87 23.83 19.69
CA ALA A 157 -1.00 22.53 19.03
C ALA A 157 -2.52 22.30 18.88
N VAL A 158 -3.06 22.54 17.68
CA VAL A 158 -4.47 22.35 17.36
C VAL A 158 -4.88 20.97 17.88
N GLY A 159 -5.93 20.89 18.70
CA GLY A 159 -6.44 19.62 19.19
C GLY A 159 -6.92 18.79 18.01
N THR A 160 -6.37 17.60 17.82
CA THR A 160 -6.56 16.87 16.56
C THR A 160 -7.55 15.73 16.71
N ASP A 161 -8.75 15.88 16.15
CA ASP A 161 -9.55 14.74 15.65
C ASP A 161 -9.00 14.24 14.30
N ALA A 162 -7.98 14.92 13.76
CA ALA A 162 -7.35 14.59 12.49
C ALA A 162 -6.65 13.23 12.51
N MET A 163 -6.94 12.41 11.50
CA MET A 163 -6.35 11.08 11.33
C MET A 163 -4.98 11.10 10.64
N THR A 164 -4.64 12.20 9.95
CA THR A 164 -3.36 12.35 9.22
C THR A 164 -2.75 13.74 9.44
N PHE A 165 -1.45 13.86 9.18
CA PHE A 165 -0.78 15.17 9.18
C PHE A 165 -1.39 16.12 8.15
N CYS A 166 -1.75 15.64 6.96
CA CYS A 166 -2.30 16.50 5.91
C CYS A 166 -3.66 17.07 6.30
N SER A 167 -4.55 16.24 6.86
CA SER A 167 -5.86 16.72 7.36
C SER A 167 -5.69 17.74 8.48
N TRP A 168 -4.74 17.52 9.40
CA TRP A 168 -4.41 18.48 10.46
C TRP A 168 -3.89 19.81 9.90
N TRP A 169 -2.98 19.74 8.95
CA TRP A 169 -2.40 20.92 8.30
C TRP A 169 -3.45 21.72 7.52
N GLU A 170 -4.35 21.04 6.80
CA GLU A 170 -5.44 21.69 6.07
C GLU A 170 -6.45 22.36 6.99
N GLU A 171 -6.76 21.74 8.13
CA GLU A 171 -7.60 22.32 9.17
C GLU A 171 -6.96 23.59 9.74
N GLY A 172 -5.69 23.53 10.15
CA GLY A 172 -4.97 24.70 10.64
C GLY A 172 -4.84 25.82 9.60
N LEU A 173 -4.65 25.49 8.31
CA LEU A 173 -4.66 26.47 7.24
C LEU A 173 -6.03 27.15 7.09
N ARG A 174 -7.15 26.43 7.26
CA ARG A 174 -8.49 27.05 7.18
C ARG A 174 -8.68 28.04 8.31
N GLU A 175 -8.39 27.64 9.55
CA GLU A 175 -8.50 28.51 10.73
C GLU A 175 -7.65 29.77 10.59
N TRP A 176 -6.41 29.64 10.12
CA TRP A 176 -5.51 30.78 9.93
C TRP A 176 -6.03 31.78 8.89
N ASN A 177 -6.56 31.30 7.76
CA ASN A 177 -7.17 32.16 6.74
C ASN A 177 -8.46 32.85 7.21
N GLU A 178 -9.21 32.24 8.13
CA GLU A 178 -10.41 32.85 8.73
C GLU A 178 -10.03 33.94 9.74
N ALA A 179 -9.00 33.70 10.56
CA ALA A 179 -8.48 34.69 11.49
C ALA A 179 -7.95 35.95 10.77
N GLU A 180 -7.16 35.80 9.70
CA GLU A 180 -6.68 36.94 8.90
C GLU A 180 -7.82 37.75 8.26
N ARG A 181 -8.97 37.13 7.98
CA ARG A 181 -10.15 37.82 7.42
C ARG A 181 -10.97 38.57 8.47
N LEU A 182 -10.91 38.17 9.74
CA LEU A 182 -11.60 38.86 10.83
C LEU A 182 -10.80 40.05 11.37
N GLU A 183 -9.51 40.11 11.06
CA GLU A 183 -8.60 41.20 11.43
C GLU A 183 -8.40 42.25 10.32
N ALA A 184 -9.00 42.05 9.13
CA ALA A 184 -8.93 42.94 7.96
C ALA A 184 -10.25 43.71 7.74
#